data_AF-A0AA42WCL5-F1
#
_entry.id   AF-A0AA42WCL5-F1
#
_cell.length_a   1.000
_cell.length_b   1.000
_cell.length_c   1.000
_cell.angle_alpha   90.00
_cell.angle_beta   90.00
_cell.angle_gamma   90.00
#
_symmetry.space_group_name_H-M   'P 1'
#
loop_
_entity.id
_entity.type
_entity.pdbx_description
1 polymer ?
#
loop_
_entity_poly.entity_id
_entity_poly.type
_entity_poly.pdbx_seq_one_letter_code
_entity_poly.pdbx_strand_id
1 'polypeptide(L)'
;MAPITLDDIRMVVEQATWSSSRAYLLLALAIAGPAFGAFIGAYFKKKGETAALKSDLAEIKSQLAETTKVAEEVKTSIGFADWHARESLALRRAKLQEISEKLSASHREIKTFWPKAAAGVIDERQTPYAALDSLEALVPLYFPRLIESFGPYSIQASNVIAIGYRMISGKSVATTREELDRLNMEAARCLEFEFPILATAAHDLKNAIRREMSGLVTESPA
;
A
#
# COMPACT_ATOMS: atom_id res chain seq x y z
N MET A 1 -103.55 -18.00 45.48
CA MET A 1 -102.21 -18.23 44.90
C MET A 1 -101.21 -17.84 45.97
N ALA A 2 -100.50 -18.82 46.54
CA ALA A 2 -99.50 -18.52 47.56
C ALA A 2 -98.34 -17.75 46.91
N PRO A 3 -97.80 -16.70 47.55
CA PRO A 3 -96.65 -15.98 47.02
C PRO A 3 -95.46 -16.94 47.01
N ILE A 4 -94.81 -17.10 45.86
CA ILE A 4 -93.58 -17.88 45.74
C ILE A 4 -92.56 -17.19 46.64
N THR A 5 -92.19 -17.87 47.73
CA THR A 5 -91.25 -17.31 48.70
C THR A 5 -89.82 -17.55 48.23
N LEU A 6 -88.88 -16.71 48.69
CA LEU A 6 -87.46 -16.85 48.31
C LEU A 6 -86.90 -18.24 48.68
N ASP A 7 -87.46 -18.84 49.74
CA ASP A 7 -87.11 -20.17 50.22
C ASP A 7 -87.58 -21.30 49.29
N ASP A 8 -88.75 -21.16 48.65
CA ASP A 8 -89.24 -22.13 47.66
C ASP A 8 -88.34 -22.17 46.42
N ILE A 9 -87.86 -21.01 45.98
CA ILE A 9 -86.90 -20.90 44.86
C ILE A 9 -85.57 -21.54 45.26
N ARG A 10 -85.09 -21.31 46.49
CA ARG A 10 -83.84 -21.86 46.99
C ARG A 10 -83.89 -23.40 47.10
N MET A 11 -85.00 -23.93 47.58
CA MET A 11 -85.22 -25.37 47.72
C MET A 11 -85.30 -26.10 46.37
N VAL A 12 -85.98 -25.54 45.38
CA VAL A 12 -86.02 -26.12 44.02
C VAL A 12 -84.64 -26.10 43.36
N VAL A 13 -83.87 -25.02 43.56
CA VAL A 13 -82.49 -24.92 43.08
C VAL A 13 -81.59 -25.94 43.79
N GLU A 14 -81.70 -26.12 45.11
CA GLU A 14 -80.98 -27.15 45.88
C GLU A 14 -81.35 -28.57 45.44
N GLN A 15 -82.63 -28.85 45.24
CA GLN A 15 -83.11 -30.18 44.85
C GLN A 15 -82.74 -30.54 43.39
N ALA A 16 -82.69 -29.54 42.50
CA ALA A 16 -82.21 -29.71 41.13
C ALA A 16 -80.68 -29.84 41.02
N THR A 17 -79.92 -29.25 41.97
CA THR A 17 -78.45 -29.30 41.96
C THR A 17 -77.88 -30.54 42.64
N TRP A 18 -78.58 -31.15 43.61
CA TRP A 18 -78.04 -32.29 44.38
C TRP A 18 -78.31 -33.68 43.82
N SER A 19 -79.34 -33.90 42.98
CA SER A 19 -79.72 -35.25 42.55
C SER A 19 -79.18 -35.69 41.18
N SER A 20 -78.52 -34.78 40.44
CA SER A 20 -78.05 -35.06 39.09
C SER A 20 -76.52 -35.12 39.05
N SER A 21 -75.97 -36.32 38.92
CA SER A 21 -74.53 -36.54 38.66
C SER A 21 -74.01 -35.73 37.46
N ARG A 22 -74.91 -35.33 36.55
CA ARG A 22 -74.61 -34.46 35.40
C ARG A 22 -74.27 -33.02 35.80
N ALA A 23 -74.83 -32.48 36.90
CA ALA A 23 -74.56 -31.12 37.35
C ALA A 23 -73.13 -30.95 37.88
N TYR A 24 -72.63 -31.93 38.65
CA TYR A 24 -71.24 -31.95 39.11
C TYR A 24 -70.24 -32.11 37.97
N LEU A 25 -70.56 -32.92 36.94
CA LEU A 25 -69.74 -33.04 35.74
C LEU A 25 -69.65 -31.71 34.97
N LEU A 26 -70.76 -30.99 34.81
CA LEU A 26 -70.78 -29.69 34.13
C LEU A 26 -70.01 -28.64 34.92
N LEU A 27 -70.12 -28.61 36.26
CA LEU A 27 -69.35 -27.70 37.11
C LEU A 27 -67.85 -28.00 37.06
N ALA A 28 -67.47 -29.29 37.12
CA ALA A 28 -66.08 -29.71 36.99
C ALA A 28 -65.51 -29.32 35.62
N LEU A 29 -66.29 -29.49 34.54
CA LEU A 29 -65.91 -29.07 33.20
C LEU A 29 -65.80 -27.53 33.08
N ALA A 30 -66.72 -26.79 33.72
CA ALA A 30 -66.73 -25.33 33.73
C ALA A 30 -65.54 -24.73 34.49
N ILE A 31 -65.02 -25.41 35.52
CA ILE A 31 -63.83 -24.98 36.27
C ILE A 31 -62.53 -25.49 35.59
N ALA A 32 -62.51 -26.75 35.15
CA ALA A 32 -61.33 -27.36 34.52
C ALA A 32 -61.06 -26.82 33.11
N GLY A 33 -62.10 -26.45 32.36
CA GLY A 33 -61.98 -25.91 31.00
C GLY A 33 -61.11 -24.65 30.92
N PRO A 34 -61.41 -23.59 31.69
CA PRO A 34 -60.60 -22.37 31.75
C PRO A 34 -59.16 -22.63 32.23
N ALA A 35 -58.97 -23.48 33.24
CA ALA A 35 -57.64 -23.82 33.74
C ALA A 35 -56.79 -24.53 32.68
N PHE A 36 -57.40 -25.47 31.94
CA PHE A 36 -56.74 -26.18 30.86
C PHE A 36 -56.42 -25.26 29.67
N GLY A 37 -57.37 -24.38 29.30
CA GLY A 37 -57.15 -23.35 28.28
C GLY A 37 -56.03 -22.38 28.65
N ALA A 38 -55.98 -21.93 29.90
CA ALA A 38 -54.91 -21.07 30.41
C ALA A 38 -53.53 -21.77 30.38
N PHE A 39 -53.47 -23.05 30.78
CA PHE A 39 -52.23 -23.82 30.74
C PHE A 39 -51.71 -24.01 29.31
N ILE A 40 -52.58 -24.39 28.37
CA ILE A 40 -52.23 -24.54 26.96
C ILE A 40 -51.78 -23.20 26.36
N GLY A 41 -52.51 -22.12 26.64
CA GLY A 41 -52.17 -20.77 26.19
C GLY A 41 -50.79 -20.32 26.70
N ALA A 42 -50.51 -20.53 27.99
CA ALA A 42 -49.21 -20.19 28.58
C ALA A 42 -48.06 -21.02 27.99
N TYR A 43 -48.29 -22.31 27.74
CA TYR A 43 -47.30 -23.20 27.12
C TYR A 43 -46.97 -22.76 25.69
N PHE A 44 -47.98 -22.53 24.84
CA PHE A 44 -47.76 -22.07 23.47
C PHE A 44 -47.14 -20.68 23.42
N LYS A 45 -47.54 -19.77 24.31
CA LYS A 45 -46.92 -18.44 24.44
C LYS A 45 -45.43 -18.55 24.75
N LYS A 46 -45.05 -19.32 25.79
CA LYS A 46 -43.64 -19.52 26.17
C LYS A 46 -42.84 -20.21 25.07
N LYS A 47 -43.43 -21.19 24.37
CA LYS A 47 -42.79 -21.86 23.22
C LYS A 47 -42.56 -20.90 22.06
N GLY A 48 -43.53 -20.02 21.77
CA GLY A 48 -43.43 -18.97 20.76
C GLY A 48 -42.34 -17.95 21.10
N GLU A 49 -42.32 -17.45 22.35
CA GLU A 49 -41.27 -16.56 22.85
C GLU A 49 -39.87 -17.19 22.74
N THR A 50 -39.74 -18.46 23.10
CA THR A 50 -38.45 -19.18 23.01
C THR A 50 -38.03 -19.39 21.55
N ALA A 51 -38.98 -19.61 20.64
CA ALA A 51 -38.71 -19.76 19.21
C ALA A 51 -38.29 -18.43 18.57
N ALA A 52 -39.00 -17.34 18.88
CA ALA A 52 -38.64 -15.99 18.45
C ALA A 52 -37.24 -15.61 18.95
N LEU A 53 -36.95 -15.82 20.25
CA LEU A 53 -35.65 -15.51 20.83
C LEU A 53 -34.50 -16.30 20.18
N LYS A 54 -34.74 -17.57 19.79
CA LYS A 54 -33.75 -18.34 19.04
C LYS A 54 -33.52 -17.79 17.64
N SER A 55 -34.58 -17.32 16.96
CA SER A 55 -34.48 -16.68 15.66
C SER A 55 -33.67 -15.39 15.74
N ASP A 56 -34.00 -14.51 16.70
CA ASP A 56 -33.32 -13.24 16.91
C ASP A 56 -31.84 -13.44 17.25
N LEU A 57 -31.52 -14.43 18.09
CA LEU A 57 -30.12 -14.77 18.39
C LEU A 57 -29.37 -15.30 17.18
N ALA A 58 -30.02 -16.03 16.27
CA ALA A 58 -29.39 -16.50 15.04
C ALA A 58 -29.11 -15.33 14.08
N GLU A 59 -30.04 -14.38 13.96
CA GLU A 59 -29.88 -13.18 13.16
C GLU A 59 -28.75 -12.29 13.70
N ILE A 60 -28.74 -12.02 15.02
CA ILE A 60 -27.68 -11.24 15.67
C ILE A 60 -26.30 -11.88 15.44
N LYS A 61 -26.20 -13.21 15.54
CA LYS A 61 -24.94 -13.92 15.25
C LYS A 61 -24.52 -13.77 13.80
N SER A 62 -25.45 -13.84 12.85
CA SER A 62 -25.18 -13.65 11.43
C SER A 62 -24.66 -12.24 11.15
N GLN A 63 -25.34 -11.22 11.67
CA GLN A 63 -24.94 -9.81 11.53
C GLN A 63 -23.55 -9.56 12.15
N LEU A 64 -23.27 -10.16 13.31
CA LEU A 64 -21.96 -10.03 13.96
C LEU A 64 -20.84 -10.69 13.15
N ALA A 65 -21.10 -11.87 12.58
CA ALA A 65 -20.17 -12.58 11.73
C ALA A 65 -19.88 -11.79 10.43
N GLU A 66 -20.91 -11.22 9.80
CA GLU A 66 -20.78 -10.38 8.62
C GLU A 66 -20.00 -9.10 8.93
N THR A 67 -20.32 -8.42 10.02
CA THR A 67 -19.60 -7.21 10.46
C THR A 67 -18.13 -7.51 10.74
N THR A 68 -17.83 -8.65 11.36
CA THR A 68 -16.43 -9.06 11.63
C THR A 68 -15.70 -9.36 10.33
N LYS A 69 -16.34 -10.07 9.39
CA LYS A 69 -15.76 -10.33 8.07
C LYS A 69 -15.43 -9.04 7.33
N VAL A 70 -16.37 -8.10 7.27
CA VAL A 70 -16.16 -6.79 6.64
C VAL A 70 -15.06 -6.00 7.36
N ALA A 71 -15.03 -6.02 8.69
CA ALA A 71 -13.98 -5.33 9.44
C ALA A 71 -12.58 -5.91 9.16
N GLU A 72 -12.45 -7.23 9.04
CA GLU A 72 -11.17 -7.86 8.70
C GLU A 72 -10.77 -7.61 7.23
N GLU A 73 -11.73 -7.60 6.29
CA GLU A 73 -11.48 -7.20 4.90
C GLU A 73 -11.02 -5.73 4.79
N VAL A 74 -11.61 -4.84 5.59
CA VAL A 74 -11.19 -3.42 5.64
C VAL A 74 -9.81 -3.29 6.28
N LYS A 75 -9.54 -3.95 7.41
CA LYS A 75 -8.22 -3.92 8.04
C LYS A 75 -7.13 -4.46 7.13
N THR A 76 -7.40 -5.57 6.44
CA THR A 76 -6.44 -6.18 5.52
C THR A 76 -6.20 -5.26 4.32
N SER A 77 -7.24 -4.70 3.71
CA SER A 77 -7.08 -3.77 2.57
C SER A 77 -6.31 -2.49 2.93
N ILE A 78 -6.60 -1.88 4.08
CA ILE A 78 -5.84 -0.73 4.60
C ILE A 78 -4.39 -1.14 4.88
N GLY A 79 -4.18 -2.27 5.55
CA GLY A 79 -2.85 -2.79 5.84
C GLY A 79 -2.01 -3.05 4.59
N PHE A 80 -2.61 -3.61 3.53
CA PHE A 80 -1.93 -3.81 2.25
C PHE A 80 -1.61 -2.48 1.55
N ALA A 81 -2.52 -1.51 1.55
CA ALA A 81 -2.28 -0.20 0.95
C ALA A 81 -1.13 0.54 1.64
N ASP A 82 -1.12 0.58 2.98
CA ASP A 82 -0.05 1.18 3.77
C ASP A 82 1.29 0.47 3.56
N TRP A 83 1.26 -0.86 3.51
CA TRP A 83 2.46 -1.66 3.23
C TRP A 83 3.01 -1.38 1.84
N HIS A 84 2.17 -1.36 0.80
CA HIS A 84 2.58 -1.03 -0.56
C HIS A 84 3.16 0.38 -0.67
N ALA A 85 2.56 1.37 0.01
CA ALA A 85 3.09 2.72 0.06
C ALA A 85 4.49 2.75 0.69
N ARG A 86 4.68 2.12 1.85
CA ARG A 86 5.98 2.03 2.52
C ARG A 86 7.02 1.31 1.69
N GLU A 87 6.66 0.18 1.08
CA GLU A 87 7.57 -0.60 0.24
C GLU A 87 7.99 0.19 -1.00
N SER A 88 7.05 0.90 -1.65
CA SER A 88 7.36 1.74 -2.81
C SER A 88 8.30 2.90 -2.44
N LEU A 89 8.11 3.53 -1.28
CA LEU A 89 8.97 4.60 -0.78
C LEU A 89 10.37 4.06 -0.43
N ALA A 90 10.45 2.89 0.19
CA ALA A 90 11.70 2.23 0.50
C ALA A 90 12.49 1.90 -0.77
N LEU A 91 11.83 1.34 -1.78
CA LEU A 91 12.42 1.04 -3.08
C LEU A 91 12.91 2.32 -3.79
N ARG A 92 12.10 3.38 -3.80
CA ARG A 92 12.51 4.68 -4.38
C ARG A 92 13.75 5.24 -3.68
N ARG A 93 13.81 5.19 -2.34
CA ARG A 93 15.00 5.64 -1.59
C ARG A 93 16.24 4.82 -1.94
N ALA A 94 16.12 3.50 -1.99
CA ALA A 94 17.22 2.61 -2.36
C ALA A 94 17.75 2.92 -3.77
N LYS A 95 16.86 3.16 -4.73
CA LYS A 95 17.25 3.48 -6.11
C LYS A 95 17.86 4.88 -6.26
N LEU A 96 17.41 5.89 -5.50
CA LEU A 96 18.07 7.19 -5.47
C LEU A 96 19.49 7.11 -4.89
N GLN A 97 19.69 6.29 -3.87
CA GLN A 97 21.01 6.05 -3.30
C GLN A 97 21.93 5.38 -4.34
N GLU A 98 21.44 4.34 -5.01
CA GLU A 98 22.17 3.65 -6.09
C GLU A 98 22.58 4.63 -7.21
N ILE A 99 21.65 5.48 -7.67
CA ILE A 99 21.95 6.52 -8.67
C ILE A 99 23.01 7.50 -8.17
N SER A 100 22.93 7.95 -6.92
CA SER A 100 23.92 8.86 -6.33
C SER A 100 25.32 8.23 -6.26
N GLU A 101 25.41 6.95 -5.90
CA GLU A 101 26.64 6.19 -5.87
C GLU A 101 27.23 6.03 -7.29
N LYS A 102 26.41 5.65 -8.27
CA LYS A 102 26.81 5.51 -9.68
C LYS A 102 27.23 6.83 -10.30
N LEU A 103 26.56 7.93 -9.99
CA LEU A 103 26.95 9.29 -10.41
C LEU A 103 28.35 9.64 -9.90
N SER A 104 28.60 9.36 -8.63
CA SER A 104 29.90 9.63 -8.00
C SER A 104 31.00 8.73 -8.56
N ALA A 105 30.67 7.47 -8.87
CA ALA A 105 31.57 6.52 -9.54
C ALA A 105 31.91 7.00 -10.96
N SER A 106 30.91 7.32 -11.78
CA SER A 106 31.07 7.83 -13.14
C SER A 106 31.95 9.08 -13.18
N HIS A 107 31.66 10.08 -12.33
CA HIS A 107 32.47 11.29 -12.27
C HIS A 107 33.93 11.00 -11.88
N ARG A 108 34.17 10.06 -10.96
CA ARG A 108 35.51 9.62 -10.56
C ARG A 108 36.22 8.89 -11.71
N GLU A 109 35.54 7.96 -12.36
CA GLU A 109 36.06 7.20 -13.51
C GLU A 109 36.53 8.16 -14.60
N ILE A 110 35.68 9.11 -15.02
CA ILE A 110 36.03 10.14 -16.01
C ILE A 110 37.24 10.97 -15.56
N LYS A 111 37.26 11.40 -14.29
CA LYS A 111 38.38 12.16 -13.72
C LYS A 111 39.69 11.37 -13.74
N THR A 112 39.65 10.05 -13.50
CA THR A 112 40.84 9.18 -13.52
C THR A 112 41.24 8.74 -14.92
N PHE A 113 40.28 8.61 -15.82
CA PHE A 113 40.47 8.28 -17.23
C PHE A 113 41.25 9.38 -17.94
N TRP A 114 40.91 10.64 -17.67
CA TRP A 114 41.47 11.74 -18.42
C TRP A 114 43.00 11.88 -18.36
N PRO A 115 43.67 11.87 -17.19
CA PRO A 115 45.12 11.90 -17.14
C PRO A 115 45.78 10.75 -17.92
N LYS A 116 45.15 9.57 -17.94
CA LYS A 116 45.64 8.41 -18.71
C LYS A 116 45.49 8.64 -20.20
N ALA A 117 44.32 9.11 -20.64
CA ALA A 117 44.07 9.46 -22.04
C ALA A 117 45.00 10.58 -22.53
N ALA A 118 45.21 11.61 -21.70
CA ALA A 118 46.16 12.68 -21.94
C ALA A 118 47.62 12.18 -21.94
N ALA A 119 47.95 11.10 -21.24
CA ALA A 119 49.27 10.46 -21.35
C ALA A 119 49.40 9.53 -22.57
N GLY A 120 48.31 9.27 -23.31
CA GLY A 120 48.28 8.29 -24.39
C GLY A 120 48.36 6.84 -23.91
N VAL A 121 48.10 6.59 -22.61
CA VAL A 121 48.12 5.24 -22.04
C VAL A 121 46.74 4.62 -22.22
N ILE A 122 46.69 3.49 -22.94
CA ILE A 122 45.47 2.74 -23.16
C ILE A 122 45.41 1.58 -22.16
N ASP A 123 44.35 1.56 -21.35
CA ASP A 123 43.88 0.33 -20.74
C ASP A 123 42.54 0.00 -21.39
N GLU A 124 42.56 -0.84 -22.44
CA GLU A 124 41.36 -1.24 -23.20
C GLU A 124 40.30 -1.91 -22.31
N ARG A 125 40.69 -2.37 -21.11
CA ARG A 125 39.80 -3.05 -20.17
C ARG A 125 39.05 -2.09 -19.24
N GLN A 126 39.42 -0.81 -19.19
CA GLN A 126 38.78 0.20 -18.34
C GLN A 126 38.05 1.24 -19.19
N THR A 127 36.88 0.88 -19.70
CA THR A 127 35.97 1.85 -20.32
C THR A 127 35.27 2.67 -19.25
N PRO A 128 35.36 4.02 -19.26
CA PRO A 128 34.70 4.89 -18.27
C PRO A 128 33.16 4.98 -18.43
N TYR A 129 32.57 4.04 -19.18
CA TYR A 129 31.15 3.99 -19.51
C TYR A 129 30.32 3.17 -18.52
N ALA A 130 30.90 2.20 -17.82
CA ALA A 130 30.11 1.22 -17.06
C ALA A 130 29.17 1.88 -16.02
N ALA A 131 29.66 2.92 -15.31
CA ALA A 131 28.84 3.68 -14.37
C ALA A 131 27.85 4.61 -15.07
N LEU A 132 28.22 5.19 -16.22
CA LEU A 132 27.35 6.08 -17.01
C LEU A 132 26.19 5.31 -17.64
N ASP A 133 26.45 4.17 -18.28
CA ASP A 133 25.44 3.29 -18.89
C ASP A 133 24.41 2.83 -17.85
N SER A 134 24.88 2.52 -16.64
CA SER A 134 24.00 2.18 -15.52
C SER A 134 23.06 3.34 -15.17
N LEU A 135 23.54 4.58 -15.20
CA LEU A 135 22.71 5.77 -14.95
C LEU A 135 21.71 6.02 -16.07
N GLU A 136 22.13 5.84 -17.33
CA GLU A 136 21.25 5.98 -18.51
C GLU A 136 20.09 4.98 -18.49
N ALA A 137 20.30 3.79 -17.93
CA ALA A 137 19.23 2.82 -17.70
C ALA A 137 18.37 3.15 -16.48
N LEU A 138 18.99 3.48 -15.34
CA LEU A 138 18.29 3.64 -14.05
C LEU A 138 17.44 4.92 -13.98
N VAL A 139 17.95 6.04 -14.50
CA VAL A 139 17.29 7.35 -14.35
C VAL A 139 15.93 7.39 -15.05
N PRO A 140 15.80 7.02 -16.34
CA PRO A 140 14.51 7.06 -17.02
C PRO A 140 13.51 6.04 -16.47
N LEU A 141 14.00 4.89 -16.01
CA LEU A 141 13.17 3.80 -15.51
C LEU A 141 12.51 4.13 -14.16
N TYR A 142 13.26 4.73 -13.23
CA TYR A 142 12.78 4.95 -11.87
C TYR A 142 12.44 6.41 -11.56
N PHE A 143 13.07 7.38 -12.23
CA PHE A 143 12.96 8.81 -11.91
C PHE A 143 12.90 9.67 -13.19
N PRO A 144 11.79 9.63 -13.94
CA PRO A 144 11.67 10.39 -15.19
C PRO A 144 11.86 11.91 -15.00
N ARG A 145 11.54 12.45 -13.83
CA ARG A 145 11.79 13.87 -13.51
C ARG A 145 13.27 14.24 -13.45
N LEU A 146 14.15 13.28 -13.15
CA LEU A 146 15.59 13.52 -13.12
C LEU A 146 16.21 13.55 -14.52
N ILE A 147 15.49 13.13 -15.58
CA ILE A 147 15.99 13.13 -16.96
C ILE A 147 16.47 14.53 -17.37
N GLU A 148 15.72 15.59 -17.01
CA GLU A 148 16.08 16.97 -17.36
C GLU A 148 17.41 17.40 -16.75
N SER A 149 17.70 16.95 -15.52
CA SER A 149 18.99 17.23 -14.85
C SER A 149 20.10 16.28 -15.27
N PHE A 150 19.76 15.05 -15.66
CA PHE A 150 20.71 14.02 -16.06
C PHE A 150 21.20 14.18 -17.50
N GLY A 151 20.34 14.65 -18.42
CA GLY A 151 20.66 14.82 -19.83
C GLY A 151 21.94 15.64 -20.07
N PRO A 152 22.05 16.86 -19.50
CA PRO A 152 23.28 17.66 -19.61
C PRO A 152 24.51 16.92 -19.08
N TYR A 153 24.39 16.19 -17.96
CA TYR A 153 25.50 15.42 -17.41
C TYR A 153 25.94 14.28 -18.34
N SER A 154 25.01 13.48 -18.88
CA SER A 154 25.33 12.36 -19.80
C SER A 154 25.98 12.86 -21.09
N ILE A 155 25.46 13.94 -21.68
CA ILE A 155 26.03 14.55 -22.89
C ILE A 155 27.47 14.99 -22.62
N GLN A 156 27.72 15.69 -21.51
CA GLN A 156 29.06 16.19 -21.21
C GLN A 156 30.04 15.10 -20.82
N ALA A 157 29.58 14.08 -20.10
CA ALA A 157 30.37 12.89 -19.81
C ALA A 157 30.81 12.21 -21.12
N SER A 158 29.86 12.00 -22.03
CA SER A 158 30.11 11.39 -23.34
C SER A 158 31.09 12.21 -24.18
N ASN A 159 30.95 13.55 -24.18
CA ASN A 159 31.88 14.45 -24.89
C ASN A 159 33.31 14.32 -24.36
N VAL A 160 33.50 14.38 -23.03
CA VAL A 160 34.82 14.24 -22.40
C VAL A 160 35.45 12.89 -22.73
N ILE A 161 34.65 11.81 -22.66
CA ILE A 161 35.13 10.46 -22.97
C ILE A 161 35.53 10.36 -24.46
N ALA A 162 34.70 10.87 -25.37
CA ALA A 162 34.98 10.87 -26.80
C ALA A 162 36.25 11.66 -27.16
N ILE A 163 36.46 12.83 -26.52
CA ILE A 163 37.71 13.59 -26.66
C ILE A 163 38.90 12.75 -26.16
N GLY A 164 38.76 12.08 -25.01
CA GLY A 164 39.76 11.15 -24.49
C GLY A 164 40.20 10.10 -25.52
N TYR A 165 39.25 9.44 -26.17
CA TYR A 165 39.54 8.46 -27.21
C TYR A 165 40.20 9.08 -28.45
N ARG A 166 39.78 10.28 -28.88
CA ARG A 166 40.43 10.99 -29.98
C ARG A 166 41.88 11.36 -29.66
N MET A 167 42.18 11.72 -28.42
CA MET A 167 43.56 11.99 -28.00
C MET A 167 44.41 10.72 -28.01
N ILE A 168 43.87 9.62 -27.48
CA ILE A 168 44.54 8.32 -27.48
C ILE A 168 44.87 7.89 -28.92
N SER A 169 43.88 7.91 -29.81
CA SER A 169 44.08 7.50 -31.20
C SER A 169 45.04 8.45 -31.92
N GLY A 170 44.88 9.77 -31.76
CA GLY A 170 45.76 10.76 -32.35
C GLY A 170 47.22 10.58 -31.92
N LYS A 171 47.48 10.31 -30.64
CA LYS A 171 48.83 10.07 -30.12
C LYS A 171 49.46 8.78 -30.62
N SER A 172 48.66 7.74 -30.84
CA SER A 172 49.16 6.48 -31.41
C SER A 172 49.60 6.62 -32.88
N VAL A 173 49.07 7.62 -33.59
CA VAL A 173 49.34 7.86 -35.02
C VAL A 173 50.36 8.99 -35.23
N ALA A 174 50.52 9.91 -34.27
CA ALA A 174 51.44 11.04 -34.38
C ALA A 174 52.88 10.57 -34.61
N THR A 175 53.49 11.04 -35.70
CA THR A 175 54.86 10.69 -36.07
C THR A 175 55.84 11.79 -35.75
N THR A 176 55.35 13.02 -35.59
CA THR A 176 56.17 14.21 -35.32
C THR A 176 55.91 14.79 -33.93
N ARG A 177 56.93 15.48 -33.40
CA ARG A 177 56.80 16.19 -32.11
C ARG A 177 55.77 17.32 -32.17
N GLU A 178 55.67 18.00 -33.30
CA GLU A 178 54.72 19.10 -33.51
C GLU A 178 53.26 18.62 -33.45
N GLU A 179 52.95 17.46 -34.05
CA GLU A 179 51.63 16.83 -33.93
C GLU A 179 51.28 16.48 -32.48
N LEU A 180 52.25 15.94 -31.74
CA LEU A 180 52.06 15.59 -30.33
C LEU A 180 51.82 16.83 -29.46
N ASP A 181 52.58 17.90 -29.67
CA ASP A 181 52.43 19.17 -28.96
C ASP A 181 51.08 19.83 -29.27
N ARG A 182 50.62 19.77 -30.53
CA ARG A 182 49.29 20.23 -30.95
C ARG A 182 48.18 19.45 -30.22
N LEU A 183 48.27 18.13 -30.18
CA LEU A 183 47.30 17.27 -29.48
C LEU A 183 47.28 17.55 -27.97
N ASN A 184 48.44 17.76 -27.34
CA ASN A 184 48.52 18.12 -25.92
C ASN A 184 47.89 19.48 -25.61
N MET A 185 48.06 20.46 -26.50
CA MET A 185 47.46 21.78 -26.35
C MET A 185 45.94 21.75 -26.54
N GLU A 186 45.43 20.92 -27.46
CA GLU A 186 43.99 20.69 -27.62
C GLU A 186 43.40 19.99 -26.39
N ALA A 187 44.10 18.96 -25.87
CA ALA A 187 43.77 18.30 -24.62
C ALA A 187 43.61 19.29 -23.46
N ALA A 188 44.61 20.15 -23.27
CA ALA A 188 44.61 21.13 -22.18
C ALA A 188 43.40 22.08 -22.27
N ARG A 189 43.07 22.55 -23.47
CA ARG A 189 41.90 23.40 -23.71
C ARG A 189 40.58 22.69 -23.41
N CYS A 190 40.44 21.44 -23.86
CA CYS A 190 39.26 20.65 -23.55
C CYS A 190 39.11 20.40 -22.06
N LEU A 191 40.21 20.15 -21.34
CA LEU A 191 40.16 19.97 -19.89
C LEU A 191 39.71 21.25 -19.18
N GLU A 192 40.22 22.40 -19.59
CA GLU A 192 39.89 23.68 -18.98
C GLU A 192 38.41 24.04 -19.16
N PHE A 193 37.79 23.65 -20.28
CA PHE A 193 36.41 24.00 -20.60
C PHE A 193 35.38 22.94 -20.17
N GLU A 194 35.60 21.66 -20.50
CA GLU A 194 34.57 20.63 -20.36
C GLU A 194 34.43 20.08 -18.94
N PHE A 195 35.53 19.99 -18.18
CA PHE A 195 35.48 19.46 -16.81
C PHE A 195 34.67 20.32 -15.83
N PRO A 196 34.80 21.67 -15.84
CA PRO A 196 33.95 22.52 -15.02
C PRO A 196 32.46 22.40 -15.35
N ILE A 197 32.12 22.22 -16.64
CA ILE A 197 30.74 22.03 -17.08
C ILE A 197 30.22 20.68 -16.58
N LEU A 198 31.02 19.61 -16.74
CA LEU A 198 30.69 18.28 -16.21
C LEU A 198 30.52 18.30 -14.69
N ALA A 199 31.39 19.01 -13.96
CA ALA A 199 31.31 19.14 -12.51
C ALA A 199 30.06 19.91 -12.06
N THR A 200 29.70 20.98 -12.78
CA THR A 200 28.47 21.75 -12.55
C THR A 200 27.25 20.86 -12.80
N ALA A 201 27.18 20.17 -13.94
CA ALA A 201 26.09 19.25 -14.25
C ALA A 201 25.96 18.11 -13.22
N ALA A 202 27.08 17.55 -12.76
CA ALA A 202 27.08 16.55 -11.70
C ALA A 202 26.58 17.11 -10.36
N HIS A 203 26.94 18.36 -10.04
CA HIS A 203 26.46 19.05 -8.85
C HIS A 203 24.95 19.30 -8.90
N ASP A 204 24.45 19.78 -10.04
CA ASP A 204 23.02 20.06 -10.26
C ASP A 204 22.20 18.77 -10.16
N LEU A 205 22.67 17.70 -10.79
CA LEU A 205 22.04 16.38 -10.68
C LEU A 205 22.05 15.86 -9.23
N LYS A 206 23.16 16.02 -8.51
CA LYS A 206 23.25 15.65 -7.08
C LYS A 206 22.27 16.46 -6.23
N ASN A 207 22.08 17.74 -6.52
CA ASN A 207 21.09 18.58 -5.83
C ASN A 207 19.66 18.18 -6.20
N ALA A 208 19.38 17.80 -7.45
CA ALA A 208 18.10 17.24 -7.86
C ALA A 208 17.78 15.93 -7.12
N ILE A 209 18.75 15.02 -7.04
CA ILE A 209 18.63 13.77 -6.26
C ILE A 209 18.36 14.07 -4.78
N ARG A 210 19.07 15.05 -4.19
CA ARG A 210 18.83 15.45 -2.79
C ARG A 210 17.42 16.00 -2.59
N ARG A 211 16.91 16.83 -3.51
CA ARG A 211 15.55 17.38 -3.43
C ARG A 211 14.50 16.27 -3.51
N GLU A 212 14.66 15.33 -4.44
CA GLU A 212 13.78 14.15 -4.53
C GLU A 212 13.82 13.31 -3.24
N MET A 213 15.02 13.06 -2.70
CA MET A 213 15.15 12.35 -1.41
C MET A 213 14.47 13.07 -0.25
N SER A 214 14.57 14.40 -0.19
CA SER A 214 13.90 15.21 0.84
C SER A 214 12.38 15.20 0.68
N GLY A 215 11.87 15.25 -0.56
CA GLY A 215 10.43 15.13 -0.84
C GLY A 215 9.83 13.81 -0.37
N LEU A 216 10.58 12.71 -0.49
CA LEU A 216 10.15 11.40 0.02
C LEU A 216 10.04 11.35 1.56
N VAL A 217 10.78 12.19 2.29
CA VAL A 217 10.67 12.25 3.76
C VAL A 217 9.37 12.95 4.16
N THR A 218 8.96 13.98 3.41
CA THR A 218 7.74 14.75 3.70
C THR A 218 6.46 14.03 3.29
N GLU A 219 6.54 13.09 2.34
CA GLU A 219 5.38 12.30 1.88
C GLU A 219 5.07 11.07 2.77
N SER A 220 5.88 10.81 3.81
CA SER A 220 5.59 9.71 4.74
C SER A 220 4.33 10.04 5.55
N PRO A 221 3.26 9.23 5.49
CA PRO A 221 2.12 9.40 6.37
C PRO A 221 2.59 9.31 7.83
N ALA A 222 2.17 10.29 8.63
CA ALA A 222 2.48 10.42 10.05
C ALA A 222 1.87 9.29 10.89
#